data_AF-A0A519UFM4-F1
#
_entry.id   AF-A0A519UFM4-F1
#
_cell.length_a   1.000
_cell.length_b   1.000
_cell.length_c   1.000
_cell.angle_alpha   90.00
_cell.angle_beta   90.00
_cell.angle_gamma   90.00
#
_symmetry.space_group_name_H-M   'P 1'
#
loop_
_entity.id
_entity.type
_entity.pdbx_description
1 polymer ?
#
loop_
_entity_poly.entity_id
_entity_poly.type
_entity_poly.pdbx_seq_one_letter_code
_entity_poly.pdbx_strand_id
1 'polypeptide(L)'
;FATDWVCLDAELLPWSAKAQELVKSQYAAVAAAAGAALPQAEAALATAAARSLDGAAALLARTSARREAATDYADAYRRYCWPVQSLDDLKLAPFHLLATEGKTYFDRDHAWHMETLRALSLADPGLLRATPYRVVDLANPAEVEAATEWWTALTGSGGEGMVMKPYDFIPTTGRSLIQPALKCRGREYLRIIYGPDYLLDGNLERLRQRNVKAKRNLALREFALGVEGLERFVAGQPLRAVHQCVFGVLALESEPIDPRL
;
A
#
# COMPACT_ATOMS: atom_id res chain seq x y z
N PHE A 1 30.43 4.67 3.83
CA PHE A 1 30.25 4.02 5.13
C PHE A 1 31.41 3.06 5.35
N ALA A 2 31.91 2.89 6.58
CA ALA A 2 32.91 1.87 6.91
C ALA A 2 32.18 0.63 7.43
N THR A 3 31.70 -0.21 6.51
CA THR A 3 30.88 -1.39 6.82
C THR A 3 31.00 -2.41 5.70
N ASP A 4 30.80 -3.68 6.04
CA ASP A 4 30.75 -4.83 5.15
C ASP A 4 29.34 -5.41 5.01
N TRP A 5 28.34 -4.86 5.70
CA TRP A 5 26.93 -5.26 5.59
C TRP A 5 25.97 -4.06 5.66
N VAL A 6 24.75 -4.28 5.18
CA VAL A 6 23.68 -3.29 5.23
C VAL A 6 22.32 -3.96 5.43
N CYS A 7 21.46 -3.33 6.24
CA CYS A 7 20.05 -3.70 6.37
C CYS A 7 19.18 -2.61 5.73
N LEU A 8 18.40 -3.00 4.71
CA LEU A 8 17.51 -2.12 3.97
C LEU A 8 16.06 -2.54 4.20
N ASP A 9 15.17 -1.56 4.36
CA ASP A 9 13.73 -1.76 4.20
C ASP A 9 13.31 -1.33 2.79
N ALA A 10 12.58 -2.18 2.08
CA ALA A 10 12.33 -2.03 0.66
C ALA A 10 11.05 -2.71 0.18
N GLU A 11 10.49 -2.18 -0.90
CA GLU A 11 9.42 -2.84 -1.65
C GLU A 11 9.99 -3.60 -2.86
N LEU A 12 9.52 -4.83 -3.08
CA LEU A 12 9.92 -5.66 -4.23
C LEU A 12 8.74 -5.78 -5.20
N LEU A 13 8.97 -5.35 -6.44
CA LEU A 13 7.99 -5.36 -7.53
C LEU A 13 8.35 -6.39 -8.61
N PRO A 14 7.35 -6.96 -9.32
CA PRO A 14 5.91 -6.73 -9.18
C PRO A 14 5.29 -7.46 -8.00
N TRP A 15 4.10 -7.01 -7.61
CA TRP A 15 3.26 -7.72 -6.64
C TRP A 15 2.97 -9.16 -7.10
N SER A 16 2.76 -9.38 -8.39
CA SER A 16 2.53 -10.71 -8.97
C SER A 16 3.66 -11.71 -8.74
N ALA A 17 4.90 -11.25 -8.49
CA ALA A 17 6.03 -12.13 -8.19
C ALA A 17 5.87 -12.85 -6.84
N LYS A 18 5.24 -12.18 -5.85
CA LYS A 18 5.02 -12.70 -4.49
C LYS A 18 3.61 -13.24 -4.28
N ALA A 19 2.63 -12.76 -5.04
CA ALA A 19 1.21 -12.97 -4.77
C ALA A 19 0.43 -13.63 -5.94
N GLN A 20 1.11 -14.38 -6.81
CA GLN A 20 0.48 -14.93 -8.02
C GLN A 20 -0.78 -15.77 -7.73
N GLU A 21 -0.76 -16.58 -6.68
CA GLU A 21 -1.90 -17.43 -6.32
C GLU A 21 -3.08 -16.59 -5.83
N LEU A 22 -2.83 -15.54 -5.06
CA LEU A 22 -3.86 -14.60 -4.63
C LEU A 22 -4.46 -13.84 -5.83
N VAL A 23 -3.61 -13.40 -6.77
CA VAL A 23 -4.02 -12.79 -8.05
C VAL A 23 -4.96 -13.72 -8.82
N LYS A 24 -4.61 -15.00 -8.98
CA LYS A 24 -5.41 -15.97 -9.72
C LYS A 24 -6.73 -16.31 -8.99
N SER A 25 -6.63 -16.70 -7.73
CA SER A 25 -7.74 -17.29 -6.98
C SER A 25 -8.76 -16.28 -6.45
N GLN A 26 -8.34 -15.04 -6.19
CA GLN A 26 -9.23 -14.00 -5.63
C GLN A 26 -9.52 -12.92 -6.68
N TYR A 27 -8.49 -12.22 -7.17
CA TYR A 27 -8.70 -11.03 -7.98
C TYR A 27 -9.17 -11.34 -9.40
N ALA A 28 -8.47 -12.22 -10.10
CA ALA A 28 -8.83 -12.64 -11.44
C ALA A 28 -10.15 -13.44 -11.47
N ALA A 29 -10.41 -14.25 -10.43
CA ALA A 29 -11.67 -15.00 -10.30
C ALA A 29 -12.90 -14.06 -10.22
N VAL A 30 -12.84 -13.01 -9.39
CA VAL A 30 -13.93 -12.01 -9.28
C VAL A 30 -14.15 -11.30 -10.62
N ALA A 31 -13.07 -10.84 -11.26
CA ALA A 31 -13.16 -10.17 -12.55
C ALA A 31 -13.70 -11.07 -13.66
N ALA A 32 -13.27 -12.34 -13.71
CA ALA A 32 -13.74 -13.30 -14.70
C ALA A 32 -15.23 -13.62 -14.52
N ALA A 33 -15.68 -13.86 -13.28
CA ALA A 33 -17.09 -14.12 -12.98
C ALA A 33 -17.98 -12.92 -13.34
N ALA A 34 -17.56 -11.70 -12.96
CA ALA A 34 -18.29 -10.48 -13.27
C ALA A 34 -18.33 -10.22 -14.79
N GLY A 35 -17.20 -10.40 -15.49
CA GLY A 35 -17.09 -10.24 -16.93
C GLY A 35 -17.93 -11.24 -17.72
N ALA A 36 -18.15 -12.45 -17.20
CA ALA A 36 -19.02 -13.45 -17.83
C ALA A 36 -20.52 -13.19 -17.57
N ALA A 37 -20.90 -12.82 -16.34
CA ALA A 37 -22.30 -12.75 -15.93
C ALA A 37 -22.98 -11.40 -16.23
N LEU A 38 -22.30 -10.28 -15.96
CA LEU A 38 -22.92 -8.95 -16.03
C LEU A 38 -23.37 -8.55 -17.45
N PRO A 39 -22.62 -8.83 -18.53
CA PRO A 39 -23.09 -8.52 -19.89
C PRO A 39 -24.37 -9.28 -20.27
N GLN A 40 -24.51 -10.54 -19.82
CA GLN A 40 -25.71 -11.35 -20.10
C GLN A 40 -26.92 -10.83 -19.33
N ALA A 41 -26.74 -10.47 -18.05
CA ALA A 41 -27.78 -9.87 -17.23
C ALA A 41 -28.23 -8.51 -17.81
N GLU A 42 -27.28 -7.68 -18.24
CA GLU A 42 -27.55 -6.38 -18.87
C GLU A 42 -28.37 -6.54 -20.15
N ALA A 43 -28.02 -7.49 -21.03
CA ALA A 43 -28.78 -7.75 -22.26
C ALA A 43 -30.23 -8.20 -22.00
N ALA A 44 -30.43 -9.07 -21.00
CA ALA A 44 -31.76 -9.52 -20.60
C ALA A 44 -32.59 -8.35 -20.03
N LEU A 45 -31.99 -7.51 -19.18
CA LEU A 45 -32.63 -6.35 -18.59
C LEU A 45 -32.94 -5.26 -19.63
N ALA A 46 -32.09 -5.09 -20.64
CA ALA A 46 -32.36 -4.20 -21.76
C ALA A 46 -33.61 -4.64 -22.54
N THR A 47 -33.77 -5.94 -22.77
CA THR A 47 -34.98 -6.50 -23.41
C THR A 47 -36.22 -6.29 -22.54
N ALA A 48 -36.11 -6.47 -21.22
CA ALA A 48 -37.20 -6.24 -20.28
C ALA A 48 -37.61 -4.76 -20.22
N ALA A 49 -36.64 -3.84 -20.20
CA ALA A 49 -36.87 -2.40 -20.21
C ALA A 49 -37.52 -1.93 -21.52
N ALA A 50 -37.12 -2.49 -22.66
CA ALA A 50 -37.74 -2.20 -23.96
C ALA A 50 -39.21 -2.64 -24.04
N ARG A 51 -39.63 -3.60 -23.20
CA ARG A 51 -41.03 -4.03 -23.04
C ARG A 51 -41.77 -3.27 -21.94
N SER A 52 -41.15 -2.24 -21.36
CA SER A 52 -41.72 -1.43 -20.27
C SER A 52 -42.16 -2.25 -19.05
N LEU A 53 -41.45 -3.34 -18.75
CA LEU A 53 -41.68 -4.08 -17.52
C LEU A 53 -41.30 -3.21 -16.31
N ASP A 54 -42.16 -3.20 -15.30
CA ASP A 54 -41.97 -2.37 -14.11
C ASP A 54 -40.63 -2.69 -13.41
N GLY A 55 -39.93 -1.64 -12.96
CA GLY A 55 -38.60 -1.74 -12.33
C GLY A 55 -37.44 -2.15 -13.23
N ALA A 56 -37.67 -2.57 -14.49
CA ALA A 56 -36.61 -3.07 -15.36
C ALA A 56 -35.55 -2.01 -15.70
N ALA A 57 -35.97 -0.76 -15.90
CA ALA A 57 -35.05 0.35 -16.19
C ALA A 57 -34.07 0.63 -15.03
N ALA A 58 -34.56 0.58 -13.78
CA ALA A 58 -33.73 0.77 -12.60
C ALA A 58 -32.74 -0.39 -12.39
N LEU A 59 -33.19 -1.63 -12.62
CA LEU A 59 -32.32 -2.81 -12.56
C LEU A 59 -31.25 -2.80 -13.66
N LEU A 60 -31.62 -2.37 -14.88
CA LEU A 60 -30.68 -2.20 -15.98
C LEU A 60 -29.58 -1.21 -15.61
N ALA A 61 -29.95 0.01 -15.20
CA ALA A 61 -29.00 1.05 -14.82
C ALA A 61 -28.03 0.57 -13.72
N ARG A 62 -28.55 -0.10 -12.69
CA ARG A 62 -27.73 -0.67 -11.61
C ARG A 62 -26.77 -1.76 -12.13
N THR A 63 -27.22 -2.59 -13.07
CA THR A 63 -26.40 -3.70 -13.60
C THR A 63 -25.30 -3.17 -14.51
N SER A 64 -25.60 -2.17 -15.35
CA SER A 64 -24.60 -1.48 -16.18
C SER A 64 -23.51 -0.83 -15.33
N ALA A 65 -23.88 -0.13 -14.25
CA ALA A 65 -22.91 0.49 -13.33
C ALA A 65 -21.98 -0.56 -12.66
N ARG A 66 -22.51 -1.74 -12.30
CA ARG A 66 -21.69 -2.85 -11.76
C ARG A 66 -20.75 -3.43 -12.81
N ARG A 67 -21.17 -3.49 -14.08
CA ARG A 67 -20.32 -3.98 -15.18
C ARG A 67 -19.12 -3.06 -15.39
N GLU A 68 -19.37 -1.74 -15.40
CA GLU A 68 -18.31 -0.74 -15.47
C GLU A 68 -17.36 -0.84 -14.28
N ALA A 69 -17.90 -0.90 -13.05
CA ALA A 69 -17.12 -1.05 -11.83
C ALA A 69 -16.25 -2.33 -11.80
N ALA A 70 -16.74 -3.44 -12.34
CA ALA A 70 -15.98 -4.68 -12.49
C ALA A 70 -14.85 -4.57 -13.53
N THR A 71 -15.04 -3.76 -14.57
CA THR A 71 -14.01 -3.47 -15.57
C THR A 71 -12.90 -2.63 -14.94
N ASP A 72 -13.25 -1.54 -14.24
CA ASP A 72 -12.30 -0.70 -13.52
C ASP A 72 -11.48 -1.49 -12.49
N TYR A 73 -12.14 -2.41 -11.77
CA TYR A 73 -11.48 -3.32 -10.84
C TYR A 73 -10.47 -4.23 -11.54
N ALA A 74 -10.83 -4.80 -12.69
CA ALA A 74 -9.94 -5.66 -13.45
C ALA A 74 -8.71 -4.89 -13.93
N ASP A 75 -8.90 -3.66 -14.39
CA ASP A 75 -7.81 -2.80 -14.84
C ASP A 75 -6.94 -2.35 -13.67
N ALA A 76 -7.51 -2.15 -12.47
CA ALA A 76 -6.75 -1.78 -11.28
C ALA A 76 -5.72 -2.85 -10.88
N TYR A 77 -6.12 -4.13 -10.71
CA TYR A 77 -5.16 -5.14 -10.25
C TYR A 77 -4.13 -5.52 -11.33
N ARG A 78 -4.49 -5.46 -12.61
CA ARG A 78 -3.59 -5.80 -13.73
C ARG A 78 -2.38 -4.88 -13.81
N ARG A 79 -2.51 -3.61 -13.40
CA ARG A 79 -1.38 -2.64 -13.38
C ARG A 79 -0.22 -3.07 -12.49
N TYR A 80 -0.47 -3.92 -11.50
CA TYR A 80 0.54 -4.41 -10.56
C TYR A 80 1.05 -5.82 -10.91
N CYS A 81 0.68 -6.33 -12.09
CA CYS A 81 1.01 -7.67 -12.54
C CYS A 81 1.81 -7.61 -13.85
N TRP A 82 3.02 -8.14 -13.85
CA TRP A 82 3.75 -8.47 -15.08
C TRP A 82 4.50 -9.80 -14.92
N PRO A 83 4.81 -10.49 -16.04
CA PRO A 83 5.62 -11.70 -16.02
C PRO A 83 7.02 -11.42 -15.49
N VAL A 84 7.57 -12.32 -14.68
CA VAL A 84 8.96 -12.30 -14.23
C VAL A 84 9.63 -13.55 -14.76
N GLN A 85 10.59 -13.39 -15.67
CA GLN A 85 11.39 -14.45 -16.26
C GLN A 85 12.85 -14.39 -15.81
N SER A 86 13.29 -13.23 -15.36
CA SER A 86 14.66 -12.97 -14.93
C SER A 86 14.71 -11.89 -13.83
N LEU A 87 15.91 -11.61 -13.32
CA LEU A 87 16.13 -10.53 -12.36
C LEU A 87 15.83 -9.14 -12.95
N ASP A 88 15.97 -8.97 -14.26
CA ASP A 88 15.76 -7.67 -14.93
C ASP A 88 14.28 -7.23 -14.90
N ASP A 89 13.37 -8.20 -14.74
CA ASP A 89 11.94 -7.97 -14.61
C ASP A 89 11.52 -7.52 -13.20
N LEU A 90 12.43 -7.64 -12.21
CA LEU A 90 12.20 -7.19 -10.84
C LEU A 90 12.63 -5.73 -10.69
N LYS A 91 11.99 -5.05 -9.73
CA LYS A 91 12.47 -3.76 -9.22
C LYS A 91 12.45 -3.78 -7.70
N LEU A 92 13.54 -3.35 -7.08
CA LEU A 92 13.65 -3.17 -5.64
C LEU A 92 13.67 -1.66 -5.34
N ALA A 93 12.71 -1.20 -4.55
CA ALA A 93 12.57 0.20 -4.16
C ALA A 93 12.86 0.36 -2.66
N PRO A 94 14.12 0.55 -2.26
CA PRO A 94 14.45 0.78 -0.86
C PRO A 94 13.95 2.16 -0.40
N PHE A 95 13.44 2.21 0.84
CA PHE A 95 12.93 3.44 1.45
C PHE A 95 13.46 3.70 2.86
N HIS A 96 14.14 2.74 3.50
CA HIS A 96 14.93 2.98 4.70
C HIS A 96 16.29 2.26 4.64
N LEU A 97 17.34 2.97 5.05
CA LEU A 97 18.61 2.38 5.42
C LEU A 97 18.55 2.17 6.92
N LEU A 98 18.28 0.96 7.39
CA LEU A 98 17.98 0.71 8.80
C LEU A 98 19.25 0.65 9.65
N ALA A 99 20.24 -0.12 9.19
CA ALA A 99 21.48 -0.34 9.94
C ALA A 99 22.66 -0.72 9.04
N THR A 100 23.86 -0.42 9.55
CA THR A 100 25.17 -0.91 9.08
C THR A 100 26.00 -1.28 10.31
N GLU A 101 27.24 -1.73 10.11
CA GLU A 101 28.16 -2.06 11.21
C GLU A 101 28.22 -0.94 12.26
N GLY A 102 27.96 -1.30 13.52
CA GLY A 102 28.00 -0.40 14.68
C GLY A 102 26.98 0.75 14.71
N LYS A 103 26.05 0.86 13.73
CA LYS A 103 25.11 1.99 13.68
C LYS A 103 23.72 1.63 13.11
N THR A 104 22.66 2.05 13.83
CA THR A 104 21.31 2.25 13.28
C THR A 104 21.15 3.69 12.78
N TYR A 105 20.21 3.94 11.87
CA TYR A 105 20.01 5.27 11.28
C TYR A 105 18.66 5.90 11.64
N PHE A 106 18.09 5.49 12.77
CA PHE A 106 16.85 6.09 13.30
C PHE A 106 17.03 7.54 13.79
N ASP A 107 18.29 8.00 13.89
CA ASP A 107 18.69 9.38 14.15
C ASP A 107 18.62 10.29 12.89
N ARG A 108 18.36 9.71 11.71
CA ARG A 108 18.28 10.44 10.45
C ARG A 108 16.83 10.68 10.04
N ASP A 109 16.58 11.86 9.49
CA ASP A 109 15.27 12.19 8.93
C ASP A 109 14.98 11.39 7.64
N HIS A 110 13.71 11.33 7.24
CA HIS A 110 13.35 10.58 6.04
C HIS A 110 13.94 11.19 4.76
N ALA A 111 14.17 12.51 4.68
CA ALA A 111 14.78 13.10 3.49
C ALA A 111 16.21 12.58 3.28
N TRP A 112 16.98 12.42 4.36
CA TRP A 112 18.30 11.80 4.33
C TRP A 112 18.24 10.35 3.83
N HIS A 113 17.27 9.55 4.28
CA HIS A 113 17.09 8.19 3.77
C HIS A 113 16.78 8.18 2.27
N MET A 114 15.85 9.03 1.83
CA MET A 114 15.47 9.10 0.42
C MET A 114 16.65 9.48 -0.49
N GLU A 115 17.44 10.48 -0.09
CA GLU A 115 18.60 10.93 -0.87
C GLU A 115 19.74 9.91 -0.86
N THR A 116 20.01 9.28 0.28
CA THR A 116 21.03 8.22 0.40
C THR A 116 20.68 7.02 -0.48
N LEU A 117 19.42 6.60 -0.46
CA LEU A 117 18.94 5.45 -1.24
C LEU A 117 18.77 5.78 -2.73
N ARG A 118 18.50 7.05 -3.07
CA ARG A 118 18.57 7.54 -4.45
C ARG A 118 19.98 7.37 -5.00
N ALA A 119 21.01 7.76 -4.25
CA ALA A 119 22.40 7.56 -4.66
C ALA A 119 22.75 6.07 -4.81
N LEU A 120 22.29 5.21 -3.89
CA LEU A 120 22.47 3.76 -4.01
C LEU A 120 21.78 3.20 -5.26
N SER A 121 20.58 3.69 -5.58
CA SER A 121 19.82 3.22 -6.74
C SER A 121 20.50 3.54 -8.07
N LEU A 122 21.41 4.54 -8.12
CA LEU A 122 22.17 4.85 -9.33
C LEU A 122 23.26 3.80 -9.63
N ALA A 123 23.66 2.98 -8.66
CA ALA A 123 24.68 1.95 -8.86
C ALA A 123 24.17 0.77 -9.70
N ASP A 124 22.87 0.48 -9.63
CA ASP A 124 22.20 -0.51 -10.46
C ASP A 124 20.79 -0.01 -10.82
N PRO A 125 20.67 0.85 -11.84
CA PRO A 125 19.37 1.37 -12.27
C PRO A 125 18.50 0.30 -12.96
N GLY A 126 19.07 -0.87 -13.26
CA GLY A 126 18.35 -2.02 -13.78
C GLY A 126 17.45 -2.62 -12.70
N LEU A 127 18.01 -2.91 -11.52
CA LEU A 127 17.25 -3.52 -10.41
C LEU A 127 16.70 -2.50 -9.42
N LEU A 128 17.48 -1.48 -9.06
CA LEU A 128 17.15 -0.53 -8.00
C LEU A 128 16.35 0.64 -8.53
N ARG A 129 15.29 0.99 -7.80
CA ARG A 129 14.40 2.10 -8.12
C ARG A 129 14.37 3.11 -6.99
N ALA A 130 14.82 4.33 -7.26
CA ALA A 130 14.64 5.45 -6.35
C ALA A 130 13.14 5.77 -6.19
N THR A 131 12.71 5.95 -4.94
CA THR A 131 11.32 6.29 -4.64
C THR A 131 11.12 7.81 -4.77
N PRO A 132 10.18 8.29 -5.61
CA PRO A 132 9.83 9.70 -5.65
C PRO A 132 9.25 10.16 -4.30
N TYR A 133 9.66 11.31 -3.81
CA TYR A 133 9.15 11.86 -2.55
C TYR A 133 9.03 13.38 -2.59
N ARG A 134 8.30 13.93 -1.62
CA ARG A 134 8.21 15.36 -1.35
C ARG A 134 8.21 15.59 0.15
N VAL A 135 8.92 16.64 0.58
CA VAL A 135 8.77 17.21 1.93
C VAL A 135 7.68 18.27 1.85
N VAL A 136 6.80 18.31 2.85
CA VAL A 136 5.63 19.18 2.86
C VAL A 136 5.53 19.83 4.24
N ASP A 137 5.58 21.16 4.29
CA ASP A 137 5.20 21.91 5.49
C ASP A 137 3.68 21.98 5.60
N LEU A 138 3.13 21.27 6.59
CA LEU A 138 1.68 21.22 6.84
C LEU A 138 1.10 22.55 7.34
N ALA A 139 1.93 23.50 7.77
CA ALA A 139 1.51 24.85 8.11
C ALA A 139 1.39 25.77 6.88
N ASN A 140 1.89 25.35 5.72
CA ASN A 140 1.84 26.09 4.45
C ASN A 140 0.73 25.54 3.54
N PRO A 141 -0.41 26.25 3.38
CA PRO A 141 -1.53 25.76 2.57
C PRO A 141 -1.16 25.50 1.10
N ALA A 142 -0.25 26.27 0.52
CA ALA A 142 0.17 26.09 -0.87
C ALA A 142 0.96 24.79 -1.08
N GLU A 143 1.76 24.39 -0.08
CA GLU A 143 2.47 23.10 -0.13
C GLU A 143 1.52 21.91 0.04
N VAL A 144 0.52 22.05 0.91
CA VAL A 144 -0.54 21.03 1.09
C VAL A 144 -1.34 20.85 -0.20
N GLU A 145 -1.71 21.94 -0.87
CA GLU A 145 -2.39 21.91 -2.16
C GLU A 145 -1.52 21.22 -3.22
N ALA A 146 -0.27 21.65 -3.38
CA ALA A 146 0.65 21.05 -4.33
C ALA A 146 0.87 19.55 -4.05
N ALA A 147 0.94 19.13 -2.78
CA ALA A 147 1.09 17.71 -2.40
C ALA A 147 -0.16 16.90 -2.77
N THR A 148 -1.34 17.50 -2.62
CA THR A 148 -2.64 16.91 -2.99
C THR A 148 -2.74 16.72 -4.51
N GLU A 149 -2.32 17.72 -5.29
CA GLU A 149 -2.26 17.63 -6.76
C GLU A 149 -1.29 16.53 -7.22
N TRP A 150 -0.10 16.48 -6.62
CA TRP A 150 0.89 15.45 -6.91
C TRP A 150 0.35 14.04 -6.63
N TRP A 151 -0.30 13.84 -5.49
CA TRP A 151 -0.94 12.57 -5.15
C TRP A 151 -2.10 12.22 -6.11
N THR A 152 -2.88 13.22 -6.51
CA THR A 152 -3.99 13.04 -7.47
C THR A 152 -3.47 12.62 -8.84
N ALA A 153 -2.40 13.24 -9.32
CA ALA A 153 -1.74 12.86 -10.59
C ALA A 153 -1.09 11.47 -10.51
N LEU A 154 -0.41 11.15 -9.42
CA LEU A 154 0.19 9.83 -9.19
C LEU A 154 -0.86 8.72 -9.21
N THR A 155 -1.96 8.91 -8.48
CA THR A 155 -3.02 7.91 -8.40
C THR A 155 -3.87 7.85 -9.68
N GLY A 156 -4.09 8.97 -10.35
CA GLY A 156 -4.75 9.03 -11.66
C GLY A 156 -3.97 8.35 -12.79
N SER A 157 -2.64 8.27 -12.68
CA SER A 157 -1.78 7.52 -13.62
C SER A 157 -1.61 6.04 -13.26
N GLY A 158 -2.28 5.55 -12.20
CA GLY A 158 -2.26 4.14 -11.79
C GLY A 158 -1.32 3.80 -10.63
N GLY A 159 -0.75 4.80 -9.96
CA GLY A 159 -0.04 4.60 -8.69
C GLY A 159 -1.00 4.17 -7.57
N GLU A 160 -0.52 3.34 -6.64
CA GLU A 160 -1.32 2.90 -5.48
C GLU A 160 -1.74 4.09 -4.60
N GLY A 161 -0.85 5.06 -4.42
CA GLY A 161 -1.01 6.15 -3.46
C GLY A 161 0.33 6.59 -2.89
N MET A 162 0.31 7.08 -1.66
CA MET A 162 1.52 7.51 -0.94
C MET A 162 1.53 7.02 0.50
N VAL A 163 2.72 7.00 1.09
CA VAL A 163 2.93 6.85 2.53
C VAL A 163 3.41 8.18 3.07
N MET A 164 2.62 8.81 3.95
CA MET A 164 3.00 10.01 4.66
C MET A 164 3.75 9.62 5.92
N LYS A 165 4.94 10.17 6.13
CA LYS A 165 5.77 9.94 7.31
C LYS A 165 6.05 11.29 7.96
N PRO A 166 6.09 11.39 9.30
CA PRO A 166 6.66 12.57 9.97
C PRO A 166 8.09 12.82 9.49
N TYR A 167 8.62 14.04 9.59
CA TYR A 167 9.95 14.32 9.04
C TYR A 167 11.05 13.46 9.69
N ASP A 168 11.01 13.37 11.03
CA ASP A 168 11.91 12.54 11.82
C ASP A 168 11.45 11.06 11.86
N PHE A 169 12.42 10.13 11.88
CA PHE A 169 12.16 8.70 11.82
C PHE A 169 11.42 8.14 13.05
N ILE A 170 11.80 8.59 14.26
CA ILE A 170 11.11 8.25 15.51
C ILE A 170 10.31 9.47 15.96
N PRO A 171 9.03 9.56 15.59
CA PRO A 171 8.30 10.80 15.75
C PRO A 171 7.60 10.87 17.12
N THR A 172 7.77 11.99 17.82
CA THR A 172 7.18 12.19 19.15
C THR A 172 6.36 13.47 19.24
N THR A 173 5.28 13.43 20.01
CA THR A 173 4.55 14.61 20.51
C THR A 173 4.72 14.63 22.02
N GLY A 174 5.56 15.55 22.51
CA GLY A 174 5.98 15.57 23.91
C GLY A 174 6.64 14.26 24.31
N ARG A 175 6.00 13.50 25.21
CA ARG A 175 6.48 12.18 25.67
C ARG A 175 5.85 10.99 24.94
N SER A 176 4.97 11.22 23.97
CA SER A 176 4.21 10.16 23.30
C SER A 176 4.71 9.93 21.88
N LEU A 177 4.89 8.67 21.50
CA LEU A 177 5.16 8.27 20.11
C LEU A 177 3.91 8.53 19.24
N ILE A 178 4.10 9.07 18.05
CA ILE A 178 3.04 9.20 17.03
C ILE A 178 3.25 8.17 15.92
N GLN A 179 2.28 8.04 15.01
CA GLN A 179 2.37 7.05 13.93
C GLN A 179 3.60 7.34 13.06
N PRO A 180 4.50 6.35 12.86
CA PRO A 180 5.69 6.52 12.02
C PRO A 180 5.33 6.64 10.53
N ALA A 181 4.17 6.13 10.14
CA ALA A 181 3.70 6.19 8.76
C ALA A 181 2.17 6.12 8.68
N LEU A 182 1.59 6.79 7.69
CA LEU A 182 0.18 6.73 7.33
C LEU A 182 0.05 6.49 5.82
N LYS A 183 -0.62 5.40 5.44
CA LYS A 183 -0.93 5.11 4.03
C LYS A 183 -2.13 5.93 3.56
N CYS A 184 -2.02 6.56 2.39
CA CYS A 184 -3.09 7.26 1.69
C CYS A 184 -3.21 6.70 0.26
N ARG A 185 -4.17 5.82 0.05
CA ARG A 185 -4.34 5.02 -1.18
C ARG A 185 -5.33 5.67 -2.13
N GLY A 186 -5.04 5.61 -3.42
CA GLY A 186 -5.83 6.16 -4.51
C GLY A 186 -7.16 5.47 -4.70
N ARG A 187 -8.11 6.20 -5.29
CA ARG A 187 -9.48 5.75 -5.56
C ARG A 187 -9.50 4.43 -6.34
N GLU A 188 -8.85 4.36 -7.49
CA GLU A 188 -8.90 3.16 -8.33
C GLU A 188 -8.23 1.94 -7.69
N TYR A 189 -7.11 2.15 -6.97
CA TYR A 189 -6.45 1.08 -6.22
C TYR A 189 -7.36 0.47 -5.15
N LEU A 190 -8.17 1.29 -4.47
CA LEU A 190 -9.06 0.83 -3.41
C LEU A 190 -10.17 -0.12 -3.89
N ARG A 191 -10.42 -0.25 -5.21
CA ARG A 191 -11.27 -1.33 -5.75
C ARG A 191 -10.71 -2.71 -5.44
N ILE A 192 -9.38 -2.86 -5.47
CA ILE A 192 -8.68 -4.11 -5.15
C ILE A 192 -8.96 -4.49 -3.67
N ILE A 193 -9.09 -3.50 -2.79
CA ILE A 193 -9.22 -3.69 -1.35
C ILE A 193 -10.68 -3.80 -0.88
N TYR A 194 -11.54 -2.92 -1.35
CA TYR A 194 -12.94 -2.81 -0.92
C TYR A 194 -13.93 -3.45 -1.89
N GLY A 195 -13.46 -3.98 -3.02
CA GLY A 195 -14.26 -4.62 -4.05
C GLY A 195 -14.62 -3.69 -5.21
N PRO A 196 -15.09 -4.25 -6.35
CA PRO A 196 -15.38 -3.49 -7.57
C PRO A 196 -16.42 -2.39 -7.34
N ASP A 197 -17.48 -2.73 -6.61
CA ASP A 197 -18.68 -1.92 -6.44
C ASP A 197 -18.55 -0.87 -5.31
N TYR A 198 -17.38 -0.69 -4.69
CA TYR A 198 -17.26 0.09 -3.45
C TYR A 198 -17.64 1.58 -3.59
N LEU A 199 -17.57 2.11 -4.81
CA LEU A 199 -17.96 3.49 -5.15
C LEU A 199 -19.44 3.66 -5.50
N LEU A 200 -20.20 2.56 -5.64
CA LEU A 200 -21.62 2.63 -5.89
C LEU A 200 -22.37 3.14 -4.65
N ASP A 201 -23.48 3.82 -4.89
CA ASP A 201 -24.30 4.46 -3.86
C ASP A 201 -24.61 3.54 -2.68
N GLY A 202 -24.39 4.03 -1.46
CA GLY A 202 -24.61 3.31 -0.21
C GLY A 202 -23.50 2.35 0.18
N ASN A 203 -22.56 2.02 -0.72
CA ASN A 203 -21.40 1.19 -0.36
C ASN A 203 -20.32 2.03 0.34
N LEU A 204 -19.98 3.18 -0.23
CA LEU A 204 -18.96 4.07 0.33
C LEU A 204 -19.39 4.62 1.70
N GLU A 205 -20.66 5.00 1.85
CA GLU A 205 -21.22 5.50 3.11
C GLU A 205 -21.05 4.49 4.25
N ARG A 206 -21.30 3.20 3.97
CA ARG A 206 -21.09 2.12 4.94
C ARG A 206 -19.61 1.93 5.27
N LEU A 207 -18.73 2.04 4.27
CA LEU A 207 -17.28 1.87 4.44
C LEU A 207 -16.61 3.03 5.19
N ARG A 208 -17.20 4.24 5.19
CA ARG A 208 -16.71 5.38 5.97
C ARG A 208 -16.74 5.10 7.48
N GLN A 209 -17.65 4.24 7.95
CA GLN A 209 -17.73 3.81 9.35
C GLN A 209 -16.67 2.75 9.67
N ARG A 210 -15.40 3.17 9.79
CA ARG A 210 -14.26 2.28 10.08
C ARG A 210 -13.53 2.68 11.37
N ASN A 211 -13.08 1.68 12.12
CA ASN A 211 -12.26 1.88 13.32
C ASN A 211 -10.80 1.51 13.05
N VAL A 212 -9.91 2.50 13.10
CA VAL A 212 -8.46 2.33 12.87
C VAL A 212 -7.64 2.27 14.15
N LYS A 213 -8.27 2.39 15.33
CA LYS A 213 -7.56 2.50 16.62
C LYS A 213 -6.72 1.27 16.93
N ALA A 214 -7.27 0.07 16.72
CA ALA A 214 -6.57 -1.18 16.97
C ALA A 214 -5.33 -1.33 16.07
N LYS A 215 -5.46 -1.10 14.76
CA LYS A 215 -4.32 -1.15 13.81
C LYS A 215 -3.26 -0.10 14.15
N ARG A 216 -3.66 1.12 14.52
CA ARG A 216 -2.73 2.18 14.96
C ARG A 216 -1.94 1.77 16.20
N ASN A 217 -2.59 1.20 17.21
CA ASN A 217 -1.92 0.73 18.42
C ASN A 217 -1.00 -0.46 18.17
N LEU A 218 -1.38 -1.35 17.26
CA LEU A 218 -0.55 -2.47 16.85
C LEU A 218 0.72 -1.98 16.14
N ALA A 219 0.56 -1.09 15.15
CA ALA A 219 1.67 -0.51 14.40
C ALA A 219 2.71 0.20 15.28
N LEU A 220 2.30 0.91 16.35
CA LEU A 220 3.24 1.54 17.28
C LEU A 220 4.05 0.51 18.09
N ARG A 221 3.42 -0.59 18.50
CA ARG A 221 4.09 -1.65 19.26
C ARG A 221 5.05 -2.43 18.38
N GLU A 222 4.64 -2.78 17.17
CA GLU A 222 5.49 -3.43 16.17
C GLU A 222 6.68 -2.54 15.80
N PHE A 223 6.45 -1.24 15.56
CA PHE A 223 7.51 -0.28 15.30
C PHE A 223 8.53 -0.20 16.44
N ALA A 224 8.06 -0.06 17.68
CA ALA A 224 8.95 0.00 18.85
C ALA A 224 9.80 -1.28 19.00
N LEU A 225 9.19 -2.45 18.79
CA LEU A 225 9.93 -3.72 18.81
C LEU A 225 10.93 -3.84 17.66
N GLY A 226 10.58 -3.37 16.47
CA GLY A 226 11.48 -3.34 15.31
C GLY A 226 12.71 -2.47 15.54
N VAL A 227 12.51 -1.26 16.07
CA VAL A 227 13.59 -0.34 16.45
C VAL A 227 14.49 -0.98 17.51
N GLU A 228 13.92 -1.44 18.62
CA GLU A 228 14.67 -2.07 19.72
C GLU A 228 15.44 -3.31 19.23
N GLY A 229 14.83 -4.15 18.39
CA GLY A 229 15.48 -5.35 17.84
C GLY A 229 16.74 -5.02 17.05
N LEU A 230 16.70 -3.98 16.21
CA LEU A 230 17.84 -3.53 15.42
C LEU A 230 18.91 -2.85 16.28
N GLU A 231 18.52 -2.06 17.28
CA GLU A 231 19.48 -1.47 18.24
C GLU A 231 20.22 -2.55 19.03
N ARG A 232 19.51 -3.59 19.51
CA ARG A 232 20.14 -4.74 20.18
C ARG A 232 21.10 -5.50 19.28
N PHE A 233 20.72 -5.69 18.01
CA PHE A 233 21.56 -6.37 17.03
C PHE A 233 22.85 -5.61 16.78
N VAL A 234 22.76 -4.31 16.50
CA VAL A 234 23.91 -3.44 16.26
C VAL A 234 24.81 -3.31 17.50
N ALA A 235 24.24 -3.34 18.70
CA ALA A 235 25.00 -3.32 19.94
C ALA A 235 25.68 -4.66 20.30
N GLY A 236 25.58 -5.69 19.45
CA GLY A 236 26.20 -6.99 19.68
C GLY A 236 25.58 -7.77 20.83
N GLN A 237 24.33 -7.50 21.19
CA GLN A 237 23.65 -8.25 22.26
C GLN A 237 23.41 -9.72 21.85
N PRO A 238 23.24 -10.64 22.81
CA PRO A 238 22.96 -12.03 22.51
C PRO A 238 21.73 -12.19 21.62
N LEU A 239 21.79 -13.11 20.64
CA LEU A 239 20.73 -13.29 19.63
C LEU A 239 19.34 -13.51 20.24
N ARG A 240 19.25 -14.15 21.42
CA ARG A 240 17.97 -14.30 22.15
C ARG A 240 17.28 -12.97 22.48
N ALA A 241 18.05 -11.91 22.77
CA ALA A 241 17.52 -10.59 23.11
C ALA A 241 17.01 -9.86 21.86
N VAL A 242 17.68 -10.05 20.72
CA VAL A 242 17.22 -9.57 19.40
C VAL A 242 15.95 -10.31 18.98
N HIS A 243 15.98 -11.65 19.02
CA HIS A 243 14.87 -12.51 18.65
C HIS A 243 13.63 -12.30 19.52
N GLN A 244 13.79 -11.92 20.79
CA GLN A 244 12.65 -11.55 21.62
C GLN A 244 11.82 -10.42 21.00
N CYS A 245 12.47 -9.41 20.41
CA CYS A 245 11.78 -8.32 19.73
C CYS A 245 11.16 -8.79 18.40
N VAL A 246 11.92 -9.53 17.60
CA VAL A 246 11.47 -10.06 16.30
C VAL A 246 10.25 -10.98 16.46
N PHE A 247 10.29 -11.91 17.42
CA PHE A 247 9.14 -12.78 17.71
C PHE A 247 7.98 -12.01 18.34
N GLY A 248 8.25 -10.92 19.06
CA GLY A 248 7.22 -10.00 19.51
C GLY A 248 6.43 -9.39 18.35
N VAL A 249 7.11 -8.92 17.30
CA VAL A 249 6.45 -8.42 16.07
C VAL A 249 5.63 -9.53 15.42
N LEU A 250 6.22 -10.72 15.25
CA LEU A 250 5.53 -11.85 14.63
C LEU A 250 4.28 -12.28 15.43
N ALA A 251 4.34 -12.25 16.75
CA ALA A 251 3.20 -12.55 17.61
C ALA A 251 2.08 -11.50 17.48
N LEU A 252 2.45 -10.22 17.39
CA LEU A 252 1.49 -9.13 17.22
C LEU A 252 0.75 -9.19 15.88
N GLU A 253 1.41 -9.63 14.81
CA GLU A 253 0.77 -9.82 13.49
C GLU A 253 -0.27 -10.97 13.46
N SER A 254 -0.37 -11.79 14.51
CA SER A 254 -1.44 -12.78 14.65
C SER A 254 -2.74 -12.22 15.25
N GLU A 255 -2.73 -10.97 15.73
CA GLU A 255 -3.92 -10.32 16.29
C GLU A 255 -4.95 -10.03 15.17
N PRO A 256 -6.23 -10.41 15.35
CA PRO A 256 -7.23 -10.22 14.31
C PRO A 256 -7.53 -8.73 14.10
N ILE A 257 -7.18 -8.23 12.92
CA ILE A 257 -7.48 -6.86 12.47
C ILE A 257 -8.20 -6.92 11.12
N ASP A 258 -9.02 -5.89 10.83
CA ASP A 258 -9.62 -5.71 9.51
C ASP A 258 -8.52 -5.71 8.42
N PRO A 259 -8.48 -6.72 7.51
CA PRO A 259 -7.42 -6.88 6.53
C PRO A 259 -7.41 -5.79 5.45
N ARG A 260 -8.42 -4.92 5.42
CA ARG A 260 -8.53 -3.80 4.48
C ARG A 260 -7.74 -2.56 4.92
N LEU A 261 -7.27 -2.51 6.18
CA LEU A 261 -6.63 -1.35 6.80
C LEU A 261 -5.11 -1.25 6.53
#